data_AF-A0A0F9Q3R9-F1
#
_entry.id   AF-A0A0F9Q3R9-F1
#
_cell.length_a   1.000
_cell.length_b   1.000
_cell.length_c   1.000
_cell.angle_alpha   90.00
_cell.angle_beta   90.00
_cell.angle_gamma   90.00
#
_symmetry.space_group_name_H-M   'P 1'
#
loop_
_entity.id
_entity.type
_entity.pdbx_description
1 polymer ?
#
loop_
_entity_poly.entity_id
_entity_poly.type
_entity_poly.pdbx_seq_one_letter_code
_entity_poly.pdbx_strand_id
1 'polypeptide(L)'
;MTEVGAKKQVAPTGDGVEITPLVIKDLEDRRRAGIARYGTPLKAHNGRSALIDAYQEALDMCIYLRQELTEQGWGDENIAEHDWKPEEEGLVPHTNERE
;
A
#
# COMPACT_ATOMS: atom_id res chain seq x y z
N MET A 1 -26.53 15.22 -9.27
CA MET A 1 -25.40 15.15 -8.33
C MET A 1 -25.78 14.14 -7.28
N THR A 2 -25.29 12.91 -7.37
CA THR A 2 -25.68 11.82 -6.46
C THR A 2 -24.64 11.76 -5.35
N GLU A 3 -25.04 12.07 -4.12
CA GLU A 3 -24.19 11.93 -2.93
C GLU A 3 -23.86 10.45 -2.70
N VAL A 4 -22.58 10.10 -2.83
CA VAL A 4 -22.06 8.83 -2.33
C VAL A 4 -21.97 8.95 -0.81
N GLY A 5 -23.01 8.46 -0.11
CA GLY A 5 -23.06 8.50 1.35
C GLY A 5 -21.96 7.64 1.98
N ALA A 6 -21.06 8.26 2.74
CA ALA A 6 -20.04 7.55 3.50
C ALA A 6 -20.71 6.57 4.49
N LYS A 7 -20.49 5.26 4.29
CA LYS A 7 -20.93 4.23 5.25
C LYS A 7 -20.24 4.49 6.60
N LYS A 8 -21.03 4.79 7.63
CA LYS A 8 -20.52 5.04 8.99
C LYS A 8 -19.90 3.74 9.54
N GLN A 9 -18.59 3.74 9.75
CA GLN A 9 -17.87 2.59 10.29
C GLN A 9 -18.18 2.40 11.78
N VAL A 10 -18.15 1.14 12.25
CA VAL A 10 -18.34 0.78 13.67
C VAL A 10 -17.08 1.16 14.46
N ALA A 11 -17.23 1.52 15.74
CA ALA A 11 -16.09 1.78 16.60
C ALA A 11 -15.20 0.51 16.74
N PRO A 12 -13.87 0.66 16.69
CA PRO A 12 -12.96 -0.46 16.92
C PRO A 12 -13.15 -1.03 18.34
N THR A 13 -13.01 -2.35 18.48
CA THR A 13 -13.13 -3.08 19.76
C THR A 13 -11.94 -4.04 19.92
N GLY A 14 -11.60 -4.40 21.16
CA GLY A 14 -10.51 -5.33 21.49
C GLY A 14 -9.61 -4.84 22.63
N ASP A 15 -8.80 -5.75 23.19
CA ASP A 15 -7.81 -5.53 24.26
C ASP A 15 -6.37 -5.80 23.79
N GLY A 16 -6.17 -5.88 22.48
CA GLY A 16 -4.87 -6.07 21.85
C GLY A 16 -3.91 -4.92 22.09
N VAL A 17 -2.63 -5.17 21.80
CA VAL A 17 -1.57 -4.17 21.90
C VAL A 17 -1.85 -2.99 20.95
N GLU A 18 -1.57 -1.78 21.43
CA GLU A 18 -1.63 -0.58 20.59
C GLU A 18 -0.64 -0.69 19.42
N ILE A 19 -1.13 -0.53 18.19
CA ILE A 19 -0.32 -0.77 16.98
C ILE A 19 0.67 0.37 16.69
N THR A 20 0.29 1.62 16.96
CA THR A 20 1.14 2.79 16.64
C THR A 20 2.52 2.74 17.30
N PRO A 21 2.66 2.41 18.60
CA PRO A 21 3.97 2.25 19.23
C PRO A 21 4.85 1.17 18.59
N LEU A 22 4.25 0.09 18.07
CA LEU A 22 4.98 -0.98 17.39
C LEU A 22 5.58 -0.47 16.07
N VAL A 23 4.80 0.27 15.28
CA VAL A 23 5.28 0.89 14.02
C VAL A 23 6.39 1.91 14.29
N ILE A 24 6.26 2.72 15.34
CA ILE A 24 7.32 3.67 15.74
C ILE A 24 8.62 2.92 16.05
N LYS A 25 8.53 1.80 16.78
CA LYS A 25 9.69 0.98 17.09
C LYS A 25 10.36 0.44 15.82
N ASP A 26 9.58 -0.10 14.89
CA ASP A 26 10.11 -0.64 13.63
C ASP A 26 10.81 0.45 12.79
N LEU A 27 10.25 1.68 12.77
CA LEU A 27 10.85 2.83 12.11
C LEU A 27 12.20 3.22 12.72
N GLU A 28 12.30 3.25 14.06
CA GLU A 28 13.57 3.54 14.73
C GLU A 28 14.60 2.43 14.51
N ASP A 29 14.18 1.17 14.53
CA ASP A 29 15.07 0.03 14.27
C ASP A 29 15.63 0.10 12.84
N ARG A 30 14.76 0.38 11.85
CA ARG A 30 15.16 0.57 10.45
C ARG A 30 16.09 1.76 10.27
N ARG A 31 15.83 2.89 10.95
CA ARG A 31 16.72 4.06 10.97
C ARG A 31 18.11 3.70 11.51
N ARG A 32 18.20 2.98 12.63
CA ARG A 32 19.49 2.56 13.22
C ARG A 32 20.27 1.64 12.29
N ALA A 33 19.60 0.67 11.66
CA ALA A 33 20.22 -0.21 10.68
C ALA A 33 20.76 0.57 9.46
N GLY A 34 20.00 1.55 8.95
CA GLY A 34 20.45 2.43 7.88
C GLY A 34 21.68 3.25 8.24
N ILE A 35 21.72 3.82 9.46
CA ILE A 35 22.89 4.55 9.97
C ILE A 35 24.10 3.62 10.07
N ALA A 36 23.93 2.40 10.59
CA ALA A 36 25.02 1.43 10.69
C ALA A 36 25.57 1.04 9.32
N ARG A 37 24.71 0.93 8.29
CA ARG A 37 25.10 0.54 6.93
C ARG A 37 25.75 1.68 6.13
N TYR A 38 25.24 2.90 6.25
CA TYR A 38 25.62 4.03 5.38
C TYR A 38 26.33 5.17 6.11
N GLY A 39 26.52 5.08 7.42
CA GLY A 39 27.24 6.06 8.24
C GLY A 39 26.48 7.37 8.53
N THR A 40 25.28 7.55 7.98
CA THR A 40 24.44 8.74 8.20
C THR A 40 22.96 8.37 8.19
N PRO A 41 22.09 9.08 8.95
CA PRO A 41 20.66 8.96 8.75
C PRO A 41 20.25 9.50 7.38
N LEU A 42 19.06 9.10 6.92
CA LEU A 42 18.40 9.73 5.79
C LEU A 42 18.11 11.20 6.13
N LYS A 43 18.50 12.11 5.24
CA LYS A 43 18.30 13.56 5.37
C LYS A 43 17.61 14.09 4.12
N ALA A 44 16.88 15.20 4.24
CA ALA A 44 16.45 15.96 3.08
C ALA A 44 17.65 16.47 2.27
N HIS A 45 17.47 16.66 0.97
CA HIS A 45 18.51 17.16 0.05
C HIS A 45 19.82 16.35 0.04
N ASN A 46 19.71 15.03 0.20
CA ASN A 46 20.86 14.11 0.26
C ASN A 46 21.46 13.74 -1.12
N GLY A 47 21.03 14.39 -2.20
CA GLY A 47 21.47 14.12 -3.57
C GLY A 47 20.76 12.97 -4.29
N ARG A 48 19.87 12.22 -3.62
CA ARG A 48 19.01 11.19 -4.23
C ARG A 48 17.61 11.72 -4.51
N SER A 49 16.93 11.09 -5.47
CA SER A 49 15.51 11.33 -5.72
C SER A 49 14.67 10.45 -4.80
N ALA A 50 14.10 11.05 -3.75
CA ALA A 50 13.24 10.34 -2.80
C ALA A 50 12.01 9.71 -3.47
N LEU A 51 11.50 10.32 -4.55
CA LEU A 51 10.37 9.77 -5.31
C LEU A 51 10.75 8.49 -6.06
N ILE A 52 11.95 8.45 -6.63
CA ILE A 52 12.45 7.23 -7.30
C ILE A 52 12.72 6.15 -6.29
N ASP A 53 13.34 6.48 -5.15
CA ASP A 53 13.56 5.53 -4.06
C ASP A 53 12.23 4.93 -3.56
N ALA A 54 11.22 5.76 -3.33
CA ALA A 54 9.88 5.30 -2.92
C ALA A 54 9.20 4.43 -3.98
N TYR A 55 9.35 4.78 -5.27
CA TYR A 55 8.83 3.96 -6.36
C TYR A 55 9.48 2.58 -6.41
N GLN A 56 10.80 2.48 -6.24
CA GLN A 56 11.50 1.20 -6.20
C GLN A 56 11.07 0.35 -5.00
N GLU A 57 10.95 0.95 -3.81
CA GLU A 57 10.45 0.23 -2.61
C GLU A 57 9.00 -0.25 -2.78
N ALA A 58 8.16 0.49 -3.53
CA ALA A 58 6.82 0.04 -3.89
C ALA A 58 6.85 -1.17 -4.83
N LEU A 59 7.79 -1.23 -5.78
CA LEU A 59 7.99 -2.41 -6.63
C LEU A 59 8.44 -3.62 -5.81
N ASP A 60 9.34 -3.44 -4.83
CA ASP A 60 9.75 -4.50 -3.91
C ASP A 60 8.55 -5.03 -3.11
N MET A 61 7.68 -4.14 -2.62
CA MET A 61 6.42 -4.53 -1.97
C MET A 61 5.51 -5.34 -2.92
N CYS A 62 5.34 -4.90 -4.17
CA CYS A 62 4.55 -5.62 -5.16
C CYS A 62 5.08 -7.04 -5.43
N ILE A 63 6.41 -7.23 -5.41
CA ILE A 63 7.03 -8.55 -5.56
C ILE A 63 6.60 -9.48 -4.43
N TYR A 64 6.69 -9.03 -3.17
CA TYR A 64 6.28 -9.86 -2.03
C TYR A 64 4.78 -10.14 -2.01
N LEU A 65 3.95 -9.16 -2.38
CA LEU A 65 2.51 -9.38 -2.52
C LEU A 65 2.20 -10.40 -3.61
N ARG A 66 2.89 -10.33 -4.76
CA ARG A 66 2.74 -11.30 -5.85
C ARG A 66 3.13 -12.70 -5.39
N GLN A 67 4.24 -12.83 -4.65
CA GLN A 67 4.65 -14.11 -4.09
C GLN A 67 3.57 -14.71 -3.19
N GLU A 68 3.07 -13.95 -2.21
CA GLU A 68 2.03 -14.41 -1.28
C GLU A 68 0.75 -14.83 -2.02
N LEU A 69 0.31 -14.02 -2.99
CA LEU A 69 -0.83 -14.35 -3.85
C LEU A 69 -0.62 -15.69 -4.58
N THR A 70 0.53 -15.86 -5.21
CA THR A 70 0.88 -17.11 -5.90
C THR A 70 0.93 -18.31 -4.94
N GLU A 71 1.51 -18.15 -3.75
CA GLU A 71 1.56 -19.19 -2.71
C GLU A 71 0.16 -19.56 -2.19
N GLN A 72 -0.78 -18.61 -2.16
CA GLN A 72 -2.20 -18.85 -1.88
C GLN A 72 -2.98 -19.43 -3.08
N GLY A 73 -2.32 -19.72 -4.20
CA GLY A 73 -2.94 -20.29 -5.40
C GLY A 73 -3.65 -19.29 -6.30
N TRP A 74 -3.40 -17.99 -6.12
CA TRP A 74 -3.91 -16.97 -7.04
C TRP A 74 -3.03 -16.94 -8.30
N GLY A 75 -3.62 -17.36 -9.43
CA GLY A 75 -3.06 -17.20 -10.77
C GLY A 75 -3.40 -15.85 -11.38
N ASP A 76 -2.95 -15.63 -12.61
CA ASP A 76 -3.22 -14.38 -13.36
C ASP A 76 -4.71 -14.18 -13.60
N GLU A 77 -5.45 -15.27 -13.84
CA GLU A 77 -6.90 -15.27 -13.99
C GLU A 77 -7.65 -14.81 -12.72
N ASN A 78 -7.20 -15.24 -11.53
CA ASN A 78 -7.84 -14.89 -10.26
C ASN A 78 -7.61 -13.42 -9.88
N ILE A 79 -6.46 -12.85 -10.28
CA ILE A 79 -6.13 -11.47 -9.98
C ILE A 79 -6.88 -10.51 -10.92
N ALA A 80 -7.03 -10.87 -12.19
CA ALA A 80 -7.81 -10.09 -13.14
C ALA A 80 -9.31 -10.07 -12.80
N GLU A 81 -9.86 -11.15 -12.24
CA GLU A 81 -11.29 -11.21 -11.87
C GLU A 81 -11.64 -10.47 -10.57
N HIS A 82 -10.65 -10.24 -9.68
CA HIS A 82 -10.82 -9.46 -8.45
C HIS A 82 -10.61 -7.95 -8.66
N ASP A 83 -10.22 -7.58 -9.88
CA ASP A 83 -10.02 -6.21 -10.33
C ASP A 83 -11.38 -5.58 -10.65
N TRP A 84 -12.13 -5.20 -9.61
CA TRP A 84 -13.30 -4.31 -9.65
C TRP A 84 -14.34 -4.56 -10.78
N LYS A 85 -15.53 -5.05 -10.42
CA LYS A 85 -16.67 -5.21 -11.34
C LYS A 85 -17.61 -4.00 -11.31
N PRO A 86 -17.54 -3.06 -12.28
CA PRO A 86 -18.38 -1.86 -12.28
C PRO A 86 -19.89 -2.17 -12.26
N GLU A 87 -20.29 -3.30 -12.87
CA GLU A 87 -21.67 -3.76 -12.94
C GLU A 87 -22.29 -4.09 -11.57
N GLU A 88 -21.50 -4.44 -10.55
CA GLU A 88 -21.99 -4.81 -9.22
C GLU A 88 -22.26 -3.58 -8.32
N GLU A 89 -21.72 -2.41 -8.67
CA GLU A 89 -21.94 -1.15 -7.94
C GLU A 89 -22.92 -0.18 -8.64
N GLY A 90 -23.53 -0.60 -9.77
CA GLY A 90 -24.44 0.25 -10.54
C GLY A 90 -23.77 1.45 -11.19
N LEU A 91 -22.44 1.42 -11.33
CA LEU A 91 -21.63 2.46 -11.96
C LEU A 91 -21.43 2.10 -13.43
N VAL A 92 -21.98 2.92 -14.33
CA VAL A 92 -21.74 2.77 -15.78
C VAL A 92 -20.29 3.13 -16.07
N PRO A 93 -19.50 2.28 -16.75
CA PRO A 93 -18.13 2.62 -17.10
C PRO A 93 -18.12 3.90 -17.95
N HIS A 94 -17.41 4.93 -17.50
CA HIS A 94 -17.12 6.08 -18.34
C HIS A 94 -16.11 5.63 -19.41
N THR A 95 -16.60 5.35 -20.61
CA THR A 95 -15.72 5.23 -21.78
C THR A 95 -15.02 6.57 -21.93
N ASN A 96 -13.71 6.58 -21.75
CA ASN A 96 -12.89 7.76 -22.02
C ASN A 96 -12.72 7.85 -23.54
N GLU A 97 -13.81 8.13 -24.25
CA GLU A 97 -13.74 8.62 -25.62
C GLU A 97 -13.22 10.05 -25.55
N ARG A 98 -11.90 10.16 -25.58
CA ARG A 98 -11.24 11.43 -25.85
C ARG A 98 -11.48 11.75 -27.33
N GLU A 99 -12.34 12.72 -27.58
CA GLU A 99 -12.41 13.48 -28.83
C GLU A 99 -11.08 14.17 -29.15
#